data_AF-A0A6V7L508-F1
#
_entry.id   AF-A0A6V7L508-F1
#
_cell.length_a   1.000
_cell.length_b   1.000
_cell.length_c   1.000
_cell.angle_alpha   90.00
_cell.angle_beta   90.00
_cell.angle_gamma   90.00
#
_symmetry.space_group_name_H-M   'P 1'
#
loop_
_entity.id
_entity.type
_entity.pdbx_description
1 polymer ?
#
loop_
_entity_poly.entity_id
_entity_poly.type
_entity_poly.pdbx_seq_one_letter_code
_entity_poly.pdbx_strand_id
1 'polypeptide(L)'
;PMEIIGELQLAFICFLVGQSFDAFDHWKNLVILICQVDKAIPERRAIFAEFLRVLEVQLIHVAEDALCDIVSNNNFVYHHLRMIFSNIEFNPAVDGRLKSEARRFLIRLTSKFSWDFDGLDDEPEDEAPVVVHDVESA
;
A
#
# COMPACT_ATOMS: atom_id res chain seq x y z
N PRO A 1 9.38 -2.79 17.63
CA PRO A 1 8.97 -4.20 17.50
C PRO A 1 8.86 -4.57 16.01
N MET A 2 9.73 -5.47 15.54
CA MET A 2 9.76 -5.96 14.15
C MET A 2 8.78 -7.14 13.95
N GLU A 3 8.17 -7.62 15.03
CA GLU A 3 7.26 -8.75 15.08
C GLU A 3 6.05 -8.56 14.15
N ILE A 4 5.58 -7.32 13.95
CA ILE A 4 4.49 -7.02 13.01
C ILE A 4 4.86 -7.37 11.55
N ILE A 5 6.12 -7.22 11.18
CA ILE A 5 6.61 -7.63 9.86
C ILE A 5 6.68 -9.15 9.76
N GLY A 6 7.12 -9.82 10.84
CA GLY A 6 7.11 -11.28 10.92
C GLY A 6 5.70 -11.86 10.79
N GLU A 7 4.73 -11.24 11.46
CA GLU A 7 3.30 -11.59 11.37
C GLU A 7 2.77 -11.40 9.95
N LEU A 8 3.09 -10.28 9.29
CA LEU A 8 2.72 -10.02 7.89
C LEU A 8 3.30 -11.10 6.95
N GLN A 9 4.57 -11.47 7.14
CA GLN A 9 5.21 -12.51 6.35
C GLN A 9 4.58 -13.90 6.59
N LEU A 10 4.30 -14.23 7.85
CA LEU A 10 3.69 -15.50 8.22
C LEU A 10 2.27 -15.61 7.64
N ALA A 11 1.45 -14.57 7.79
CA ALA A 11 0.10 -14.51 7.22
C ALA A 11 0.12 -14.73 5.71
N PHE A 12 1.06 -14.07 5.00
CA PHE A 12 1.23 -14.25 3.56
C PHE A 12 1.61 -15.68 3.16
N ILE A 13 2.52 -16.32 3.90
CA ILE A 13 2.91 -17.72 3.64
C ILE A 13 1.75 -18.67 3.92
N CYS A 14 1.01 -18.47 5.02
CA CYS A 14 -0.18 -19.25 5.34
C CYS A 14 -1.27 -19.10 4.27
N PHE A 15 -1.41 -17.92 3.68
CA PHE A 15 -2.26 -17.70 2.52
C PHE A 15 -1.76 -18.49 1.30
N LEU A 16 -0.52 -18.26 0.85
CA LEU A 16 -0.02 -18.85 -0.40
C LEU A 16 0.13 -20.37 -0.34
N VAL A 17 0.73 -20.90 0.72
CA VAL A 17 1.04 -22.33 0.85
C VAL A 17 -0.12 -23.08 1.49
N GLY A 18 -0.73 -22.48 2.51
CA GLY A 18 -1.83 -23.08 3.26
C GLY A 18 -3.20 -22.87 2.62
N GLN A 19 -3.30 -22.04 1.58
CA GLN A 19 -4.55 -21.71 0.89
C GLN A 19 -5.64 -21.23 1.87
N SER A 20 -5.22 -20.55 2.94
CA SER A 20 -6.10 -20.07 4.01
C SER A 20 -6.63 -18.68 3.68
N PHE A 21 -7.94 -18.59 3.48
CA PHE A 21 -8.62 -17.30 3.28
C PHE A 21 -8.55 -16.41 4.53
N ASP A 22 -8.63 -16.99 5.73
CA ASP A 22 -8.47 -16.23 6.98
C ASP A 22 -7.07 -15.60 7.07
N ALA A 23 -6.04 -16.30 6.58
CA ALA A 23 -4.68 -15.78 6.51
C ALA A 23 -4.54 -14.64 5.47
N PHE A 24 -5.27 -14.72 4.36
CA PHE A 24 -5.34 -13.64 3.38
C PHE A 24 -5.99 -12.39 3.98
N ASP A 25 -7.14 -12.53 4.65
CA ASP A 25 -7.82 -11.41 5.30
C ASP A 25 -6.95 -10.78 6.41
N HIS A 26 -6.23 -11.61 7.17
CA HIS A 26 -5.28 -11.11 8.17
C HIS A 26 -4.10 -10.35 7.53
N TRP A 27 -3.50 -10.91 6.48
CA TRP A 27 -2.45 -10.22 5.72
C TRP A 27 -2.95 -8.88 5.17
N LYS A 28 -4.15 -8.86 4.58
CA LYS A 28 -4.81 -7.65 4.09
C LYS A 28 -4.97 -6.61 5.21
N ASN A 29 -5.49 -7.00 6.36
CA ASN A 29 -5.68 -6.09 7.50
C ASN A 29 -4.36 -5.50 8.02
N LEU A 30 -3.27 -6.28 7.99
CA LEU A 30 -1.94 -5.79 8.36
C LEU A 30 -1.39 -4.78 7.34
N VAL A 31 -1.56 -5.03 6.04
CA VAL A 31 -1.19 -4.07 4.97
C VAL A 31 -1.96 -2.76 5.17
N ILE A 32 -3.28 -2.85 5.36
CA ILE A 32 -4.14 -1.68 5.59
C ILE A 32 -3.67 -0.89 6.82
N LEU A 33 -3.48 -1.57 7.94
CA LEU A 33 -3.05 -0.97 9.20
C LEU A 33 -1.74 -0.21 9.03
N ILE A 34 -0.72 -0.84 8.43
CA ILE A 34 0.60 -0.23 8.27
C ILE A 34 0.54 0.98 7.33
N CYS A 35 -0.24 0.92 6.25
CA CYS A 35 -0.39 2.04 5.32
C CYS A 35 -1.14 3.25 5.91
N GLN A 36 -2.02 3.05 6.90
CA GLN A 36 -2.84 4.10 7.49
C GLN A 36 -2.19 4.83 8.68
N VAL A 37 -1.15 4.28 9.30
CA VAL A 37 -0.48 4.89 10.48
C VAL A 37 0.59 5.93 10.09
N ASP A 38 0.17 6.99 9.40
CA ASP A 38 1.00 8.10 8.91
C ASP A 38 1.94 8.72 9.97
N LYS A 39 1.41 8.97 11.18
CA LYS A 39 2.16 9.61 12.28
C LYS A 39 3.33 8.75 12.78
N ALA A 40 3.26 7.44 12.60
CA ALA A 40 4.30 6.52 13.05
C ALA A 40 5.47 6.42 12.06
N ILE A 41 5.32 6.91 10.82
CA ILE A 41 6.34 6.79 9.77
C ILE A 41 7.69 7.40 10.21
N PRO A 42 7.74 8.64 10.73
CA PRO A 42 9.01 9.25 11.15
C PRO A 42 9.63 8.57 12.38
N GLU A 43 8.80 8.01 13.26
CA GLU A 43 9.22 7.41 14.54
C GLU A 43 9.68 5.96 14.40
N ARG A 44 9.11 5.22 13.45
CA ARG A 44 9.31 3.77 13.29
C ARG A 44 9.86 3.40 11.92
N ARG A 45 10.77 4.22 11.38
CA ARG A 45 11.32 4.11 10.02
C ARG A 45 11.77 2.69 9.63
N ALA A 46 12.41 1.97 10.54
CA ALA A 46 12.87 0.61 10.28
C ALA A 46 11.72 -0.35 9.94
N ILE A 47 10.55 -0.19 10.57
CA ILE A 47 9.35 -1.00 10.27
C ILE A 47 8.85 -0.68 8.87
N PHE A 48 8.77 0.60 8.50
CA PHE A 48 8.29 1.01 7.18
C PHE A 48 9.24 0.63 6.06
N ALA A 49 10.55 0.83 6.25
CA ALA A 49 11.56 0.38 5.28
C ALA A 49 11.45 -1.14 5.02
N GLU A 50 11.34 -1.92 6.10
CA GLU A 50 11.20 -3.36 5.98
C GLU A 50 9.84 -3.78 5.41
N PHE A 51 8.76 -3.09 5.78
CA PHE A 51 7.44 -3.29 5.18
C PHE A 51 7.44 -3.11 3.68
N LEU A 52 7.98 -1.99 3.18
CA LEU A 52 8.07 -1.71 1.73
C LEU A 52 8.86 -2.81 1.03
N ARG A 53 10.00 -3.23 1.60
CA ARG A 53 10.84 -4.30 1.07
C ARG A 53 10.12 -5.64 1.04
N VAL A 54 9.41 -6.00 2.11
CA VAL A 54 8.70 -7.28 2.23
C VAL A 54 7.52 -7.32 1.28
N LEU A 55 6.68 -6.29 1.28
CA LEU A 55 5.51 -6.22 0.43
C LEU A 55 5.89 -6.24 -1.05
N GLU A 56 6.99 -5.55 -1.42
CA GLU A 56 7.55 -5.64 -2.76
C GLU A 56 7.88 -7.09 -3.15
N VAL A 57 8.63 -7.80 -2.32
CA VAL A 57 9.01 -9.19 -2.62
C VAL A 57 7.76 -10.07 -2.74
N GLN A 58 6.78 -9.89 -1.86
CA GLN A 58 5.51 -10.62 -1.88
C GLN A 58 4.76 -10.40 -3.19
N LEU A 59 4.57 -9.15 -3.61
CA LEU A 59 3.86 -8.80 -4.84
C LEU A 59 4.64 -9.19 -6.10
N ILE A 60 5.97 -9.07 -6.10
CA ILE A 60 6.77 -9.40 -7.29
C ILE A 60 6.86 -10.92 -7.54
N HIS A 61 6.82 -11.75 -6.50
CA HIS A 61 7.07 -13.19 -6.63
C HIS A 61 5.81 -14.05 -6.55
N VAL A 62 4.65 -13.48 -6.20
CA VAL A 62 3.38 -14.22 -6.26
C VAL A 62 3.02 -14.56 -7.70
N ALA A 63 2.43 -15.74 -7.91
CA ALA A 63 1.97 -16.18 -9.22
C ALA A 63 0.82 -15.28 -9.72
N GLU A 64 0.72 -15.09 -11.04
CA GLU A 64 -0.22 -14.12 -11.65
C GLU A 64 -1.69 -14.44 -11.34
N ASP A 65 -2.04 -15.72 -11.19
CA ASP A 65 -3.36 -16.19 -10.79
C ASP A 65 -3.72 -15.77 -9.36
N ALA A 66 -2.84 -16.06 -8.40
CA ALA A 66 -3.02 -15.62 -7.01
C ALA A 66 -2.96 -14.10 -6.88
N LEU A 67 -2.14 -13.42 -7.69
CA LEU A 67 -2.13 -11.97 -7.77
C LEU A 67 -3.43 -11.42 -8.33
N CYS A 68 -3.99 -12.07 -9.35
CA CYS A 68 -5.29 -11.71 -9.90
C CYS A 68 -6.33 -11.75 -8.79
N ASP A 69 -6.35 -12.77 -7.93
CA ASP A 69 -7.27 -12.83 -6.79
C ASP A 69 -6.98 -11.72 -5.73
N ILE A 70 -5.71 -11.39 -5.50
CA ILE A 70 -5.30 -10.29 -4.60
C ILE A 70 -5.75 -8.92 -5.15
N VAL A 71 -5.60 -8.68 -6.45
CA VAL A 71 -5.78 -7.38 -7.12
C VAL A 71 -7.20 -7.17 -7.64
N SER A 72 -7.86 -8.24 -8.09
CA SER A 72 -9.23 -8.19 -8.65
C SER A 72 -10.28 -7.99 -7.57
N ASN A 73 -9.97 -8.29 -6.31
CA ASN A 73 -10.94 -8.24 -5.21
C ASN A 73 -11.03 -6.84 -4.56
N ASN A 74 -11.17 -5.80 -5.41
CA ASN A 74 -11.01 -4.38 -5.09
C ASN A 74 -9.51 -4.03 -5.01
N ASN A 75 -9.04 -3.00 -5.73
CA ASN A 75 -7.60 -2.70 -5.87
C ASN A 75 -7.01 -2.05 -4.58
N PHE A 76 -7.21 -2.71 -3.44
CA PHE A 76 -6.92 -2.22 -2.11
C PHE A 76 -5.41 -2.07 -1.91
N VAL A 77 -4.61 -2.98 -2.46
CA VAL A 77 -3.15 -2.94 -2.36
C VAL A 77 -2.64 -1.66 -3.02
N TYR A 78 -3.09 -1.37 -4.24
CA TYR A 78 -2.76 -0.14 -4.94
C TYR A 78 -3.22 1.10 -4.17
N HIS A 79 -4.47 1.14 -3.71
CA HIS A 79 -5.01 2.28 -2.94
C HIS A 79 -4.15 2.57 -1.69
N HIS A 80 -3.85 1.54 -0.90
CA HIS A 80 -3.08 1.69 0.33
C HIS A 80 -1.60 1.98 0.06
N LEU A 81 -1.06 1.53 -1.08
CA LEU A 81 0.28 1.92 -1.53
C LEU A 81 0.33 3.38 -1.98
N ARG A 82 -0.69 3.86 -2.68
CA ARG A 82 -0.80 5.29 -3.03
C ARG A 82 -0.79 6.16 -1.76
N MET A 83 -1.59 5.78 -0.75
CA MET A 83 -1.61 6.46 0.54
C MET A 83 -0.23 6.49 1.21
N ILE A 84 0.43 5.32 1.34
CA ILE A 84 1.72 5.27 2.04
C ILE A 84 2.83 6.00 1.27
N PHE A 85 2.81 5.96 -0.07
CA PHE A 85 3.76 6.70 -0.89
C PHE A 85 3.56 8.21 -0.75
N SER A 86 2.32 8.69 -0.78
CA SER A 86 1.98 10.09 -0.52
C SER A 86 2.44 10.52 0.88
N ASN A 87 2.10 9.75 1.92
CA ASN A 87 2.49 10.01 3.30
C ASN A 87 4.02 10.03 3.50
N ILE A 88 4.77 9.19 2.79
CA ILE A 88 6.25 9.19 2.85
C ILE A 88 6.82 10.40 2.09
N GLU A 89 6.30 10.68 0.90
CA GLU A 89 6.84 11.71 0.00
C GLU A 89 6.63 13.11 0.57
N PHE A 90 5.42 13.42 1.04
CA PHE A 90 5.05 14.77 1.47
C PHE A 90 5.28 15.04 2.96
N ASN A 91 5.59 14.04 3.78
CA ASN A 91 5.90 14.27 5.18
C ASN A 91 7.33 14.85 5.36
N PRO A 92 7.48 16.07 5.93
CA PRO A 92 8.78 16.71 6.09
C PRO A 92 9.65 16.07 7.19
N ALA A 93 9.06 15.29 8.10
CA ALA A 93 9.79 14.60 9.17
C ALA A 93 10.38 13.25 8.72
N VAL A 94 10.05 12.80 7.51
CA VAL A 94 10.59 11.57 6.91
C VAL A 94 11.91 11.86 6.21
N ASP A 95 12.94 11.06 6.49
CA ASP A 95 14.26 11.25 5.90
C ASP A 95 14.34 10.85 4.43
N GLY A 96 15.34 11.39 3.72
CA GLY A 96 15.52 11.16 2.30
C GLY A 96 15.84 9.71 1.93
N ARG A 97 16.29 8.88 2.87
CA ARG A 97 16.57 7.46 2.60
C ARG A 97 15.27 6.70 2.44
N LEU A 98 14.33 6.84 3.38
CA LEU A 98 13.03 6.18 3.29
C LEU A 98 12.24 6.67 2.07
N LYS A 99 12.28 7.97 1.75
CA LYS A 99 11.70 8.51 0.50
C LYS A 99 12.30 7.84 -0.73
N SER A 100 13.62 7.70 -0.78
CA SER A 100 14.31 7.05 -1.90
C SER A 100 14.00 5.55 -2.00
N GLU A 101 13.75 4.87 -0.88
CA GLU A 101 13.29 3.48 -0.85
C GLU A 101 11.85 3.36 -1.40
N ALA A 102 10.94 4.22 -0.94
CA ALA A 102 9.55 4.26 -1.41
C ALA A 102 9.43 4.57 -2.91
N ARG A 103 10.14 5.60 -3.42
CA ARG A 103 10.13 5.93 -4.85
C ARG A 103 10.64 4.78 -5.73
N ARG A 104 11.70 4.09 -5.28
CA ARG A 104 12.23 2.93 -6.00
C ARG A 104 11.23 1.78 -6.05
N PHE A 105 10.50 1.56 -4.96
CA PHE A 105 9.45 0.55 -4.92
C PHE A 105 8.28 0.92 -5.84
N LEU A 106 7.80 2.16 -5.77
CA LEU A 106 6.77 2.72 -6.66
C LEU A 106 7.12 2.47 -8.14
N ILE A 107 8.33 2.85 -8.58
CA ILE A 107 8.77 2.66 -9.97
C ILE A 107 8.72 1.18 -10.39
N ARG A 108 9.09 0.26 -9.50
CA ARG A 108 9.06 -1.18 -9.79
C ARG A 108 7.64 -1.71 -9.91
N LEU A 109 6.72 -1.21 -9.08
CA LEU A 109 5.30 -1.56 -9.17
C LEU A 109 4.68 -1.03 -10.46
N THR A 110 4.94 0.23 -10.82
CA THR A 110 4.51 0.80 -12.10
C THR A 110 5.03 -0.03 -13.27
N SER A 111 6.32 -0.39 -13.26
CA SER A 111 6.90 -1.20 -14.33
C SER A 111 6.34 -2.62 -14.42
N LYS A 112 5.97 -3.24 -13.28
CA LYS A 112 5.52 -4.64 -13.25
C LYS A 112 4.02 -4.78 -13.50
N PHE A 113 3.21 -3.87 -12.94
CA PHE A 113 1.76 -3.98 -12.92
C PHE A 113 1.06 -2.93 -13.79
N SER A 114 1.82 -2.02 -14.41
CA SER A 114 1.27 -0.86 -15.12
C SER A 114 0.38 0.00 -14.24
N TRP A 115 0.63 0.00 -12.92
CA TRP A 115 -0.06 0.87 -11.97
C TRP A 115 0.48 2.30 -12.09
N ASP A 116 -0.45 3.24 -12.24
CA ASP A 116 -0.16 4.66 -12.30
C ASP A 116 -0.13 5.22 -10.88
N PHE A 117 1.00 5.78 -10.46
CA PHE A 117 1.11 6.44 -9.15
C PHE A 117 1.31 7.95 -9.30
N ASP A 118 0.94 8.53 -10.44
CA ASP A 118 0.95 9.97 -10.62
C ASP A 118 -0.10 10.66 -9.72
N GLY A 119 0.10 11.96 -9.49
CA GLY A 119 -0.81 12.78 -8.69
C GLY A 119 -0.91 12.38 -7.22
N LEU A 120 0.15 11.85 -6.59
CA LEU A 120 0.11 11.44 -5.17
C LEU A 120 -0.37 12.54 -4.19
N ASP A 121 -0.31 13.81 -4.61
CA ASP A 121 -0.81 15.00 -3.92
C ASP A 121 -2.31 15.27 -4.14
N ASP A 122 -2.95 14.62 -5.11
CA ASP A 122 -4.39 14.72 -5.33
C ASP A 122 -5.16 14.01 -4.21
N GLU A 123 -6.19 14.68 -3.69
CA GLU A 123 -7.19 14.05 -2.83
C GLU A 123 -7.81 12.86 -3.59
N PRO A 124 -7.94 11.67 -2.95
CA PRO A 124 -8.57 10.54 -3.60
C PRO A 124 -9.97 10.92 -4.07
N GLU A 125 -10.38 10.50 -5.28
CA GLU A 125 -11.70 10.87 -5.84
C GLU A 125 -12.87 10.55 -4.89
N ASP A 126 -12.75 9.48 -4.11
CA ASP A 126 -13.75 9.06 -3.12
C ASP A 126 -13.84 9.98 -1.88
N GLU A 127 -12.86 10.87 -1.68
CA GLU A 127 -12.81 11.87 -0.60
C GLU A 127 -13.07 13.29 -1.11
N ALA A 128 -13.20 13.49 -2.43
CA ALA A 128 -13.43 14.79 -3.04
C ALA A 128 -14.88 15.28 -2.78
N PRO A 129 -15.09 16.60 -2.58
CA PRO A 129 -16.43 17.14 -2.35
C PRO A 129 -17.32 16.97 -3.59
N VAL A 130 -18.56 16.53 -3.38
CA VAL A 130 -19.55 16.42 -4.46
C VAL A 130 -19.90 17.83 -4.97
N VAL A 131 -19.59 18.10 -6.24
CA VAL A 131 -19.95 19.37 -6.89
C VAL A 131 -21.45 19.35 -7.19
N VAL A 132 -22.23 20.13 -6.45
CA VAL A 132 -23.64 20.40 -6.78
C VAL A 132 -23.69 21.54 -7.78
N HIS A 133 -24.18 21.26 -8.99
CA HIS A 133 -24.51 22.32 -9.94
C HIS A 133 -25.83 22.96 -9.52
N ASP A 134 -25.80 24.28 -9.28
CA ASP A 134 -27.02 25.04 -9.09
C ASP A 134 -27.88 24.90 -10.35
N VAL A 135 -29.05 24.28 -10.20
CA VAL A 135 -30.07 24.30 -11.25
C VAL A 135 -30.61 25.72 -11.27
N GLU A 136 -30.04 26.57 -12.14
CA GLU A 136 -30.66 27.84 -12.48
C GLU A 136 -32.09 27.54 -12.92
N SER A 137 -33.04 27.92 -12.06
CA SER A 137 -34.47 27.78 -12.30
C SER A 137 -34.85 28.82 -13.35
N ALA A 138 -34.93 28.38 -14.61
CA ALA A 138 -35.52 29.14 -15.71
C ALA A 138 -37.05 28.96 -15.72
#